data_AF-A0A958LJB1-F1
#
_entry.id   AF-A0A958LJB1-F1
#
_cell.length_a   1.000
_cell.length_b   1.000
_cell.length_c   1.000
_cell.angle_alpha   90.00
_cell.angle_beta   90.00
_cell.angle_gamma   90.00
#
_symmetry.space_group_name_H-M   'P 1'
#
loop_
_entity.id
_entity.type
_entity.pdbx_description
1 polymer ?
#
loop_
_entity_poly.entity_id
_entity_poly.type
_entity_poly.pdbx_seq_one_letter_code
_entity_poly.pdbx_strand_id
1 'polypeptide(L)'
;LHFPIVQEEIVKALQLNKEDQGLIRFTEWFYISNRDTLIEHGNQYDPYCLAQDPIHPFIQRFNRVEVRIPFGNLATRYMINGMGFFNPHVDSNFIMSAREYVAFFFRYVVRAQPLLLLTWLWGASLTLFQAFWDRLIPSLSEPLSMEDKVELVAAKANATPRMVRELRELFATSAANRPIILMRELWLDRAFLIMVAFFVIFQIFIFVKAVYSISFFWTFIPLFLFLPFFLFYSRSITSDVIQHKEPSEKILSMASMITKVNRIVYGHTHVVRHEIIGNVEHLNSGTWSPAFLDVECEQPIDQKTFVWISPGYKVQREARVYQFKEGKPIEVFSTASKKRF
;
A
#
# COMPACT_ATOMS: atom_id res chain seq x y z
N LEU A 1 -15.93 -4.62 1.07
CA LEU A 1 -16.99 -5.45 0.46
C LEU A 1 -17.71 -6.38 1.45
N HIS A 2 -17.32 -6.46 2.73
CA HIS A 2 -17.96 -7.36 3.70
C HIS A 2 -19.24 -6.80 4.36
N PHE A 3 -19.61 -5.56 4.07
CA PHE A 3 -20.78 -4.90 4.65
C PHE A 3 -21.91 -4.81 3.61
N PRO A 4 -23.09 -5.41 3.86
CA PRO A 4 -24.21 -5.40 2.91
C PRO A 4 -24.64 -3.99 2.50
N ILE A 5 -24.70 -3.05 3.45
CA ILE A 5 -25.07 -1.64 3.19
C ILE A 5 -24.13 -1.00 2.14
N VAL A 6 -22.83 -1.32 2.18
CA VAL A 6 -21.87 -0.80 1.19
C VAL A 6 -22.11 -1.43 -0.18
N GLN A 7 -22.44 -2.72 -0.23
CA GLN A 7 -22.76 -3.38 -1.50
C GLN A 7 -24.04 -2.78 -2.12
N GLU A 8 -25.07 -2.56 -1.31
CA GLU A 8 -26.34 -1.95 -1.73
C GLU A 8 -26.12 -0.55 -2.29
N GLU A 9 -25.33 0.29 -1.62
CA GLU A 9 -25.02 1.64 -2.11
C GLU A 9 -24.22 1.61 -3.42
N ILE A 10 -23.31 0.63 -3.60
CA ILE A 10 -22.61 0.45 -4.89
C ILE A 10 -23.61 0.08 -6.00
N VAL A 11 -24.48 -0.90 -5.76
CA VAL A 11 -25.49 -1.34 -6.74
C VAL A 11 -26.41 -0.17 -7.12
N LYS A 12 -26.86 0.60 -6.12
CA LYS A 12 -27.69 1.78 -6.31
C LYS A 12 -26.98 2.88 -7.11
N ALA A 13 -25.71 3.14 -6.83
CA ALA A 13 -24.91 4.14 -7.52
C ALA A 13 -24.67 3.80 -9.00
N LEU A 14 -24.60 2.51 -9.34
CA LEU A 14 -24.43 2.06 -10.73
C LEU A 14 -25.70 2.21 -11.59
N GLN A 15 -26.87 2.41 -10.98
CA GLN A 15 -28.16 2.62 -11.67
C GLN A 15 -28.48 1.56 -12.74
N LEU A 16 -28.07 0.31 -12.51
CA LEU A 16 -28.26 -0.79 -13.45
C LEU A 16 -29.70 -1.29 -13.46
N ASN A 17 -30.13 -1.82 -14.61
CA ASN A 17 -31.39 -2.57 -14.70
C ASN A 17 -31.30 -3.86 -13.85
N LYS A 18 -32.45 -4.50 -13.58
CA LYS A 18 -32.51 -5.69 -12.71
C LYS A 18 -31.69 -6.88 -13.24
N GLU A 19 -31.56 -7.01 -14.56
CA GLU A 19 -30.81 -8.10 -15.19
C GLU A 19 -29.31 -7.92 -14.96
N ASP A 20 -28.80 -6.72 -15.21
CA ASP A 20 -27.39 -6.34 -15.06
C ASP A 20 -26.94 -6.31 -13.59
N GLN A 21 -27.85 -5.99 -12.65
CA GLN A 21 -27.56 -6.15 -11.21
C GLN A 21 -27.17 -7.59 -10.86
N GLY A 22 -27.78 -8.57 -11.53
CA GLY A 22 -27.45 -9.99 -11.38
C GLY A 22 -26.06 -10.37 -11.89
N LEU A 23 -25.35 -9.48 -12.57
CA LEU A 23 -23.97 -9.68 -13.05
C LEU A 23 -22.92 -9.16 -12.07
N ILE A 24 -23.31 -8.34 -11.09
CA ILE A 24 -22.38 -7.82 -10.08
C ILE A 24 -21.89 -8.96 -9.19
N ARG A 25 -20.58 -9.01 -8.96
CA ARG A 25 -19.95 -9.97 -8.05
C ARG A 25 -19.15 -9.21 -7.01
N PHE A 26 -19.41 -9.51 -5.73
CA PHE A 26 -18.61 -9.04 -4.60
C PHE A 26 -17.80 -10.22 -4.08
N THR A 27 -16.50 -10.19 -4.34
CA THR A 27 -15.55 -11.24 -3.95
C THR A 27 -14.62 -10.76 -2.83
N GLU A 28 -14.00 -11.71 -2.15
CA GLU A 28 -13.18 -11.45 -0.98
C GLU A 28 -11.81 -10.82 -1.33
N TRP A 29 -11.04 -11.38 -2.27
CA TRP A 29 -9.81 -10.74 -2.76
C TRP A 29 -9.51 -10.97 -4.26
N PHE A 30 -10.11 -11.99 -4.88
CA PHE A 30 -9.87 -12.32 -6.29
C PHE A 30 -11.15 -12.78 -6.99
N TYR A 31 -11.10 -12.84 -8.32
CA TYR A 31 -12.14 -13.38 -9.18
C TYR A 31 -11.52 -13.99 -10.44
N ILE A 32 -12.00 -15.15 -10.86
CA ILE A 32 -11.61 -15.78 -12.14
C ILE A 32 -12.70 -15.51 -13.17
N SER A 33 -12.45 -14.56 -14.07
CA SER A 33 -13.37 -14.22 -15.14
C SER A 33 -13.27 -15.24 -16.27
N ASN A 34 -14.41 -15.84 -16.65
CA ASN A 34 -14.57 -16.77 -17.78
C ASN A 34 -13.49 -17.86 -17.90
N ARG A 35 -12.89 -18.27 -16.79
CA ARG A 35 -11.81 -19.29 -16.71
C ARG A 35 -10.54 -18.97 -17.51
N ASP A 36 -10.34 -17.72 -17.95
CA ASP A 36 -9.14 -17.32 -18.72
C ASP A 36 -8.36 -16.17 -18.07
N THR A 37 -8.93 -15.49 -17.06
CA THR A 37 -8.35 -14.28 -16.46
C THR A 37 -8.52 -14.29 -14.95
N LEU A 38 -7.41 -14.25 -14.21
CA LEU A 38 -7.41 -13.95 -12.78
C LEU A 38 -7.40 -12.44 -12.57
N ILE A 39 -8.31 -11.94 -11.75
CA ILE A 39 -8.42 -10.53 -11.37
C ILE A 39 -8.25 -10.43 -9.86
N GLU A 40 -7.28 -9.66 -9.41
CA GLU A 40 -7.11 -9.30 -8.00
C GLU A 40 -6.48 -7.91 -7.85
N HIS A 41 -6.52 -7.36 -6.63
CA HIS A 41 -5.88 -6.08 -6.39
C HIS A 41 -4.34 -6.18 -6.40
N GLY A 42 -3.76 -7.33 -6.04
CA GLY A 42 -2.30 -7.56 -6.04
C GLY A 42 -1.59 -7.16 -4.74
N ASN A 43 -2.28 -6.54 -3.77
CA ASN A 43 -1.70 -6.14 -2.49
C ASN A 43 -1.27 -7.31 -1.59
N GLN A 44 -1.73 -8.53 -1.87
CA GLN A 44 -1.42 -9.70 -1.04
C GLN A 44 0.06 -10.12 -1.10
N TYR A 45 0.80 -9.62 -2.10
CA TYR A 45 2.22 -9.87 -2.29
C TYR A 45 3.12 -8.75 -1.72
N ASP A 46 2.50 -7.74 -1.13
CA ASP A 46 3.17 -6.65 -0.44
C ASP A 46 3.03 -6.82 1.10
N PRO A 47 4.13 -7.10 1.83
CA PRO A 47 4.17 -7.24 3.29
C PRO A 47 3.47 -6.11 4.07
N TYR A 48 3.44 -4.90 3.50
CA TYR A 48 2.94 -3.69 4.13
C TYR A 48 1.45 -3.46 3.87
N CYS A 49 0.90 -4.03 2.79
CA CYS A 49 -0.45 -3.73 2.31
C CYS A 49 -1.38 -4.95 2.26
N LEU A 50 -0.87 -6.15 2.49
CA LEU A 50 -1.68 -7.37 2.47
C LEU A 50 -2.73 -7.41 3.58
N ALA A 51 -3.87 -8.02 3.28
CA ALA A 51 -4.88 -8.36 4.28
C ALA A 51 -4.54 -9.74 4.85
N GLN A 52 -4.21 -9.80 6.15
CA GLN A 52 -3.63 -11.01 6.75
C GLN A 52 -4.49 -12.27 6.59
N ASP A 53 -5.80 -12.13 6.65
CA ASP A 53 -6.74 -13.22 6.36
C ASP A 53 -7.97 -12.63 5.64
N PRO A 54 -8.02 -12.66 4.30
CA PRO A 54 -9.18 -12.15 3.57
C PRO A 54 -10.41 -13.07 3.67
N ILE A 55 -10.24 -14.32 4.13
CA ILE A 55 -11.33 -15.27 4.37
C ILE A 55 -12.03 -14.91 5.70
N HIS A 56 -11.23 -14.58 6.71
CA HIS A 56 -11.67 -14.11 8.04
C HIS A 56 -11.07 -12.73 8.35
N PRO A 57 -11.59 -11.66 7.72
CA PRO A 57 -10.99 -10.33 7.80
C PRO A 57 -11.30 -9.60 9.12
N PHE A 58 -12.12 -10.20 9.98
CA PHE A 58 -12.63 -9.55 11.18
C PHE A 58 -11.80 -9.91 12.42
N ILE A 59 -11.75 -8.97 13.36
CA ILE A 59 -11.19 -9.13 14.70
C ILE A 59 -12.21 -8.66 15.74
N GLN A 60 -12.18 -9.28 16.92
CA GLN A 60 -12.98 -8.84 18.06
C GLN A 60 -12.14 -7.88 18.91
N ARG A 61 -12.57 -6.62 19.01
CA ARG A 61 -12.00 -5.62 19.92
C ARG A 61 -13.01 -5.25 20.98
N PHE A 62 -12.77 -5.70 22.21
CA PHE A 62 -13.72 -5.52 23.32
C PHE A 62 -15.12 -6.00 22.91
N ASN A 63 -16.07 -5.08 22.77
CA ASN A 63 -17.46 -5.35 22.40
C ASN A 63 -17.79 -4.99 20.95
N ARG A 64 -16.79 -4.85 20.07
CA ARG A 64 -16.98 -4.49 18.66
C ARG A 64 -16.23 -5.43 17.72
N VAL A 65 -16.91 -5.79 16.63
CA VAL A 65 -16.32 -6.52 15.50
C VAL A 65 -15.82 -5.48 14.50
N GLU A 66 -14.54 -5.56 14.15
CA GLU A 66 -13.90 -4.61 13.23
C GLU A 66 -13.11 -5.38 12.16
N VAL A 67 -12.94 -4.78 10.98
CA VAL A 67 -12.06 -5.34 9.93
C VAL A 67 -10.62 -5.07 10.33
N ARG A 68 -9.74 -6.09 10.26
CA ARG A 68 -8.31 -5.90 10.44
C ARG A 68 -7.75 -5.10 9.28
N ILE A 69 -7.11 -3.99 9.59
CA ILE A 69 -6.61 -3.03 8.60
C ILE A 69 -5.12 -3.31 8.32
N PRO A 70 -4.68 -3.38 7.04
CA PRO A 70 -3.27 -3.50 6.69
C PRO A 70 -2.42 -2.33 7.19
N PHE A 71 -1.10 -2.54 7.32
CA PHE A 71 -0.18 -1.51 7.81
C PHE A 71 -0.21 -0.23 6.97
N GLY A 72 -0.22 -0.31 5.64
CA GLY A 72 -0.30 0.86 4.75
C GLY A 72 -1.54 1.72 4.99
N ASN A 73 -2.69 1.10 5.28
CA ASN A 73 -3.92 1.80 5.63
C ASN A 73 -3.83 2.45 7.02
N LEU A 74 -3.18 1.80 8.00
CA LEU A 74 -2.91 2.39 9.31
C LEU A 74 -1.95 3.59 9.22
N ALA A 75 -0.91 3.50 8.40
CA ALA A 75 0.00 4.60 8.12
C ALA A 75 -0.73 5.77 7.46
N THR A 76 -1.60 5.50 6.49
CA THR A 76 -2.43 6.53 5.87
C THR A 76 -3.35 7.20 6.92
N ARG A 77 -4.04 6.40 7.73
CA ARG A 77 -5.02 6.87 8.72
C ARG A 77 -4.40 7.74 9.81
N TYR A 78 -3.27 7.32 10.38
CA TYR A 78 -2.68 7.99 11.55
C TYR A 78 -1.54 8.95 11.20
N MET A 79 -0.88 8.80 10.05
CA MET A 79 0.22 9.68 9.64
C MET A 79 -0.14 10.57 8.47
N ILE A 80 -0.38 10.00 7.29
CA ILE A 80 -0.48 10.78 6.05
C ILE A 80 -1.63 11.78 6.13
N ASN A 81 -2.80 11.34 6.61
CA ASN A 81 -3.96 12.20 6.81
C ASN A 81 -3.70 13.34 7.80
N GLY A 82 -2.84 13.14 8.80
CA GLY A 82 -2.47 14.17 9.78
C GLY A 82 -1.37 15.11 9.29
N MET A 83 -0.50 14.65 8.38
CA MET A 83 0.60 15.45 7.82
C MET A 83 0.14 16.36 6.69
N GLY A 84 -0.86 15.96 5.89
CA GLY A 84 -1.62 16.82 4.99
C GLY A 84 -0.91 17.39 3.75
N PHE A 85 0.42 17.58 3.77
CA PHE A 85 1.16 18.22 2.68
C PHE A 85 1.78 17.26 1.67
N PHE A 86 1.78 15.96 1.95
CA PHE A 86 2.49 14.99 1.12
C PHE A 86 1.51 14.08 0.40
N ASN A 87 1.57 14.09 -0.94
CA ASN A 87 0.75 13.20 -1.76
C ASN A 87 1.39 11.81 -1.88
N PRO A 88 0.80 10.74 -1.30
CA PRO A 88 1.33 9.37 -1.32
C PRO A 88 1.46 8.75 -2.73
N HIS A 89 0.88 9.38 -3.76
CA HIS A 89 0.93 8.90 -5.14
C HIS A 89 2.08 9.45 -5.96
N VAL A 90 2.87 10.38 -5.42
CA VAL A 90 3.98 11.03 -6.14
C VAL A 90 5.24 10.98 -5.29
N ASP A 91 6.17 10.10 -5.64
CA ASP A 91 7.41 9.90 -4.89
C ASP A 91 8.26 11.20 -4.81
N SER A 92 8.22 12.08 -5.82
CA SER A 92 8.93 13.36 -5.81
C SER A 92 8.39 14.36 -4.78
N ASN A 93 7.15 14.19 -4.28
CA ASN A 93 6.65 15.00 -3.17
C ASN A 93 7.28 14.62 -1.84
N PHE A 94 7.84 13.42 -1.71
CA PHE A 94 8.57 12.99 -0.51
C PHE A 94 10.07 13.12 -0.66
N ILE A 95 10.60 12.98 -1.87
CA ILE A 95 12.04 12.97 -2.15
C ILE A 95 12.44 14.32 -2.74
N MET A 96 12.74 15.28 -1.86
CA MET A 96 13.16 16.63 -2.22
C MET A 96 14.67 16.81 -2.04
N SER A 97 15.28 17.73 -2.79
CA SER A 97 16.61 18.23 -2.49
C SER A 97 16.62 19.04 -1.18
N ALA A 98 17.80 19.23 -0.58
CA ALA A 98 17.93 20.00 0.66
C ALA A 98 17.38 21.43 0.54
N ARG A 99 17.58 22.08 -0.62
CA ARG A 99 17.08 23.43 -0.89
C ARG A 99 15.55 23.45 -0.97
N GLU A 100 14.96 22.46 -1.63
CA GLU A 100 13.51 22.32 -1.73
C GLU A 100 12.88 22.05 -0.37
N TYR A 101 13.49 21.20 0.47
CA TYR A 101 13.02 21.01 1.85
C TYR A 101 13.02 22.30 2.68
N VAL A 102 14.08 23.11 2.59
CA VAL A 102 14.14 24.39 3.30
C VAL A 102 13.06 25.35 2.80
N ALA A 103 12.89 25.46 1.48
CA ALA A 103 11.85 26.30 0.90
C ALA A 103 10.44 25.83 1.31
N PHE A 104 10.21 24.52 1.25
CA PHE A 104 8.96 23.88 1.66
C PHE A 104 8.66 24.12 3.14
N PHE A 105 9.67 23.99 4.00
CA PHE A 105 9.54 24.21 5.43
C PHE A 105 9.05 25.63 5.75
N PHE A 106 9.66 26.65 5.16
CA PHE A 106 9.25 28.03 5.41
C PHE A 106 7.94 28.41 4.71
N ARG A 107 7.67 27.85 3.52
CA ARG A 107 6.45 28.15 2.76
C ARG A 107 5.21 27.52 3.38
N TYR A 108 5.29 26.25 3.78
CA TYR A 108 4.13 25.47 4.23
C TYR A 108 4.21 25.11 5.71
N VAL A 109 5.31 24.50 6.17
CA VAL A 109 5.37 23.91 7.53
C VAL A 109 5.29 24.98 8.61
N VAL A 110 6.13 26.01 8.58
CA VAL A 110 6.16 27.05 9.63
C VAL A 110 4.83 27.81 9.72
N ARG A 111 4.19 28.06 8.57
CA ARG A 111 2.97 28.88 8.50
C ARG A 111 1.69 28.09 8.79
N ALA A 112 1.58 26.87 8.26
CA ALA A 112 0.34 26.10 8.31
C ALA A 112 0.37 24.97 9.36
N GLN A 113 1.52 24.34 9.62
CA GLN A 113 1.62 23.24 10.58
C GLN A 113 2.99 23.19 11.29
N PRO A 114 3.28 24.14 12.19
CA PRO A 114 4.58 24.24 12.85
C PRO A 114 4.92 23.01 13.72
N LEU A 115 3.90 22.24 14.10
CA LEU A 115 4.03 21.00 14.86
C LEU A 115 4.08 19.74 13.99
N LEU A 116 4.31 19.86 12.67
CA LEU A 116 4.31 18.72 11.74
C LEU A 116 5.22 17.57 12.19
N LEU A 117 6.40 17.87 12.75
CA LEU A 117 7.30 16.84 13.29
C LEU A 117 6.67 16.08 14.47
N LEU A 118 5.95 16.77 15.35
CA LEU A 118 5.24 16.14 16.45
C LEU A 118 4.05 15.34 15.95
N THR A 119 3.31 15.87 14.97
CA THR A 119 2.22 15.14 14.29
C THR A 119 2.74 13.85 13.65
N TRP A 120 3.87 13.92 12.94
CA TRP A 120 4.53 12.76 12.35
C TRP A 120 4.96 11.76 13.43
N LEU A 121 5.67 12.20 14.47
CA LEU A 121 6.19 11.32 15.52
C LEU A 121 5.05 10.59 16.25
N TRP A 122 3.98 11.32 16.59
CA TRP A 122 2.80 10.76 17.22
C TRP A 122 2.07 9.77 16.29
N GLY A 123 1.82 10.17 15.05
CA GLY A 123 1.18 9.34 14.03
C GLY A 123 1.96 8.05 13.78
N ALA A 124 3.28 8.14 13.60
CA ALA A 124 4.16 7.00 13.38
C ALA A 124 4.15 6.04 14.59
N SER A 125 4.24 6.59 15.80
CA SER A 125 4.20 5.80 17.03
C SER A 125 2.87 5.07 17.19
N LEU A 126 1.74 5.75 16.92
CA LEU A 126 0.41 5.13 16.92
C LEU A 126 0.27 4.06 15.84
N THR A 127 0.75 4.32 14.61
CA THR A 127 0.74 3.32 13.53
C THR A 127 1.51 2.07 13.93
N LEU A 128 2.72 2.22 14.48
CA LEU A 128 3.54 1.09 14.94
C LEU A 128 2.83 0.32 16.06
N PHE A 129 2.36 1.03 17.09
CA PHE A 129 1.69 0.43 18.24
C PHE A 129 0.44 -0.34 17.81
N GLN A 130 -0.41 0.30 17.00
CA GLN A 130 -1.63 -0.32 16.48
C GLN A 130 -1.29 -1.53 15.60
N ALA A 131 -0.38 -1.41 14.63
CA ALA A 131 0.01 -2.53 13.77
C ALA A 131 0.54 -3.73 14.58
N PHE A 132 1.31 -3.47 15.63
CA PHE A 132 1.78 -4.52 16.55
C PHE A 132 0.63 -5.13 17.35
N TRP A 133 -0.31 -4.33 17.86
CA TRP A 133 -1.44 -4.81 18.64
C TRP A 133 -2.44 -5.60 17.80
N ASP A 134 -2.80 -5.12 16.60
CA ASP A 134 -3.68 -5.80 15.64
C ASP A 134 -3.19 -7.20 15.30
N ARG A 135 -1.87 -7.38 15.23
CA ARG A 135 -1.22 -8.67 14.99
C ARG A 135 -1.44 -9.67 16.11
N LEU A 136 -1.50 -9.21 17.37
CA LEU A 136 -1.67 -10.10 18.52
C LEU A 136 -3.10 -10.61 18.67
N ILE A 137 -4.07 -9.91 18.05
CA ILE A 137 -5.47 -10.31 18.09
C ILE A 137 -5.70 -11.34 16.99
N PRO A 138 -6.18 -12.56 17.30
CA PRO A 138 -6.50 -13.56 16.28
C PRO A 138 -7.68 -13.11 15.41
N SER A 139 -7.75 -13.63 14.18
CA SER A 139 -8.93 -13.42 13.32
C SER A 139 -10.14 -14.11 13.93
N LEU A 140 -11.31 -13.49 13.79
CA LEU A 140 -12.58 -14.07 14.20
C LEU A 140 -12.97 -15.17 13.20
N SER A 141 -12.57 -16.39 13.50
CA SER A 141 -12.85 -17.58 12.71
C SER A 141 -13.52 -18.64 13.57
N GLU A 142 -14.55 -19.29 13.04
CA GLU A 142 -15.17 -20.46 13.67
C GLU A 142 -14.56 -21.73 13.05
N PRO A 143 -13.80 -22.53 13.81
CA PRO A 143 -13.05 -23.66 13.26
C PRO A 143 -13.91 -24.70 12.54
N LEU A 144 -15.17 -24.85 12.96
CA LEU A 144 -16.10 -25.84 12.44
C LEU A 144 -16.70 -25.46 11.07
N SER A 145 -16.69 -24.18 10.71
CA SER A 145 -17.25 -23.66 9.45
C SER A 145 -16.18 -23.17 8.47
N MET A 146 -14.90 -23.46 8.74
CA MET A 146 -13.77 -23.06 7.90
C MET A 146 -13.90 -23.56 6.46
N GLU A 147 -14.30 -24.81 6.28
CA GLU A 147 -14.47 -25.43 4.97
C GLU A 147 -15.62 -24.78 4.19
N ASP A 148 -16.78 -24.61 4.84
CA ASP A 148 -17.93 -23.92 4.26
C ASP A 148 -17.57 -22.51 3.79
N LYS A 149 -16.73 -21.81 4.57
CA LYS A 149 -16.26 -20.47 4.21
C LYS A 149 -15.35 -20.49 2.98
N VAL A 150 -14.43 -21.43 2.90
CA VAL A 150 -13.56 -21.61 1.72
C VAL A 150 -14.39 -21.94 0.48
N GLU A 151 -15.39 -22.82 0.60
CA GLU A 151 -16.30 -23.16 -0.48
C GLU A 151 -17.11 -21.95 -0.95
N LEU A 152 -17.62 -21.14 -0.03
CA LEU A 152 -18.33 -19.90 -0.35
C LEU A 152 -17.46 -18.92 -1.14
N VAL A 153 -16.22 -18.71 -0.68
CA VAL A 153 -15.25 -17.84 -1.38
C VAL A 153 -14.97 -18.39 -2.78
N ALA A 154 -14.71 -19.70 -2.90
CA ALA A 154 -14.45 -20.35 -4.17
C ALA A 154 -15.62 -20.17 -5.15
N ALA A 155 -16.86 -20.39 -4.69
CA ALA A 155 -18.06 -20.21 -5.50
C ALA A 155 -18.22 -18.77 -6.00
N LYS A 156 -18.04 -17.77 -5.12
CA LYS A 156 -18.10 -16.34 -5.51
C LYS A 156 -17.01 -15.95 -6.50
N ALA A 157 -15.81 -16.50 -6.33
CA ALA A 157 -14.64 -16.21 -7.15
C ALA A 157 -14.59 -17.00 -8.47
N ASN A 158 -15.58 -17.87 -8.75
CA ASN A 158 -15.55 -18.81 -9.88
C ASN A 158 -14.29 -19.71 -9.87
N ALA A 159 -13.95 -20.21 -8.68
CA ALA A 159 -12.77 -21.00 -8.39
C ALA A 159 -13.12 -22.30 -7.67
N THR A 160 -12.11 -23.11 -7.36
CA THR A 160 -12.25 -24.31 -6.51
C THR A 160 -11.71 -24.03 -5.10
N PRO A 161 -12.16 -24.77 -4.07
CA PRO A 161 -11.60 -24.67 -2.71
C PRO A 161 -10.08 -24.88 -2.67
N ARG A 162 -9.55 -25.72 -3.57
CA ARG A 162 -8.11 -25.94 -3.70
C ARG A 162 -7.38 -24.69 -4.18
N MET A 163 -7.88 -24.04 -5.23
CA MET A 163 -7.30 -22.79 -5.75
C MET A 163 -7.26 -21.69 -4.69
N VAL A 164 -8.31 -21.58 -3.87
CA VAL A 164 -8.37 -20.63 -2.76
C VAL A 164 -7.20 -20.84 -1.78
N ARG A 165 -6.96 -22.08 -1.36
CA ARG A 165 -5.86 -22.40 -0.43
C ARG A 165 -4.51 -22.17 -1.06
N GLU A 166 -4.30 -22.66 -2.28
CA GLU A 166 -3.02 -22.54 -2.98
C GLU A 166 -2.66 -21.08 -3.26
N LEU A 167 -3.64 -20.23 -3.64
CA LEU A 167 -3.40 -18.79 -3.80
C LEU A 167 -3.06 -18.10 -2.48
N ARG A 168 -3.72 -18.48 -1.37
CA ARG A 168 -3.42 -17.94 -0.04
C ARG A 168 -1.97 -18.21 0.37
N GLU A 169 -1.42 -19.37 0.02
CA GLU A 169 -0.02 -19.70 0.32
C GLU A 169 0.99 -18.85 -0.47
N LEU A 170 0.56 -18.13 -1.52
CA LEU A 170 1.41 -17.18 -2.24
C LEU A 170 1.53 -15.83 -1.54
N PHE A 171 0.73 -15.57 -0.51
CA PHE A 171 0.72 -14.27 0.16
C PHE A 171 2.07 -14.00 0.83
N ALA A 172 2.45 -12.72 0.82
CA ALA A 172 3.63 -12.29 1.55
C ALA A 172 3.44 -12.46 3.07
N THR A 173 4.54 -12.58 3.79
CA THR A 173 4.48 -12.51 5.26
C THR A 173 4.30 -11.05 5.67
N SER A 174 3.28 -10.76 6.48
CA SER A 174 3.00 -9.39 6.94
C SER A 174 4.20 -8.77 7.67
N ALA A 175 4.54 -7.53 7.30
CA ALA A 175 5.60 -6.75 7.93
C ALA A 175 5.33 -6.49 9.43
N ALA A 176 4.05 -6.56 9.85
CA ALA A 176 3.67 -6.50 11.26
C ALA A 176 4.36 -7.60 12.12
N ASN A 177 4.73 -8.74 11.53
CA ASN A 177 5.49 -9.79 12.21
C ASN A 177 6.93 -9.40 12.56
N ARG A 178 7.45 -8.30 11.98
CA ARG A 178 8.81 -7.80 12.18
C ARG A 178 8.77 -6.32 12.56
N PRO A 179 8.42 -5.96 13.81
CA PRO A 179 8.21 -4.57 14.23
C PRO A 179 9.42 -3.65 13.99
N ILE A 180 10.64 -4.20 14.02
CA ILE A 180 11.87 -3.44 13.72
C ILE A 180 11.86 -2.91 12.28
N ILE A 181 11.35 -3.69 11.32
CA ILE A 181 11.25 -3.25 9.92
C ILE A 181 10.23 -2.12 9.82
N LEU A 182 9.08 -2.23 10.50
CA LEU A 182 8.10 -1.14 10.56
C LEU A 182 8.70 0.13 11.18
N MET A 183 9.49 0.01 12.26
CA MET A 183 10.18 1.16 12.86
C MET A 183 11.12 1.85 11.87
N ARG A 184 11.83 1.06 11.05
CA ARG A 184 12.72 1.58 10.00
C ARG A 184 11.91 2.31 8.93
N GLU A 185 10.88 1.71 8.37
CA GLU A 185 10.05 2.37 7.34
C GLU A 185 9.39 3.65 7.87
N LEU A 186 8.99 3.65 9.14
CA LEU A 186 8.39 4.80 9.82
C LEU A 186 9.40 5.86 10.27
N TRP A 187 10.71 5.70 10.02
CA TRP A 187 11.78 6.59 10.51
C TRP A 187 11.89 6.71 12.05
N LEU A 188 11.18 5.85 12.80
CA LEU A 188 11.18 5.86 14.27
C LEU A 188 12.50 5.38 14.85
N ASP A 189 13.19 4.48 14.16
CA ASP A 189 14.53 4.03 14.52
C ASP A 189 15.55 5.18 14.54
N ARG A 190 15.52 6.03 13.52
CA ARG A 190 16.40 7.20 13.36
C ARG A 190 16.03 8.31 14.33
N ALA A 191 14.75 8.57 14.54
CA ALA A 191 14.30 9.48 15.59
C ALA A 191 14.74 8.99 16.98
N PHE A 192 14.63 7.69 17.26
CA PHE A 192 15.10 7.11 18.51
C PHE A 192 16.61 7.29 18.69
N LEU A 193 17.42 7.03 17.65
CA LEU A 193 18.87 7.27 17.69
C LEU A 193 19.22 8.74 17.96
N ILE A 194 18.57 9.69 17.28
CA ILE A 194 18.77 11.12 17.53
C ILE A 194 18.40 11.48 18.97
N MET A 195 17.26 10.99 19.45
CA MET A 195 16.78 11.26 20.80
C MET A 195 17.73 10.71 21.88
N VAL A 196 18.21 9.47 21.73
CA VAL A 196 19.18 8.87 22.65
C VAL A 196 20.51 9.60 22.61
N ALA A 197 21.03 9.92 21.42
CA ALA A 197 22.28 10.67 21.29
C ALA A 197 22.17 12.05 21.94
N PHE A 198 21.08 12.77 21.67
CA PHE A 198 20.83 14.08 22.28
C PHE A 198 20.71 13.95 23.81
N PHE A 199 19.96 12.97 24.31
CA PHE A 199 19.81 12.75 25.75
C PHE A 199 21.16 12.44 26.43
N VAL A 200 21.95 11.53 25.89
CA VAL A 200 23.26 11.15 26.47
C VAL A 200 24.22 12.34 26.46
N ILE A 201 24.34 13.04 25.32
CA ILE A 201 25.19 14.23 25.21
C ILE A 201 24.72 15.31 26.20
N PHE A 202 23.41 15.54 26.28
CA PHE A 202 22.84 16.51 27.21
C PHE A 202 23.16 16.18 28.68
N GLN A 203 23.01 14.92 29.09
CA GLN A 203 23.36 14.47 30.45
C GLN A 203 24.85 14.65 30.77
N ILE A 204 25.72 14.29 29.83
CA ILE A 204 27.18 14.49 29.97
C ILE A 204 27.48 15.97 30.18
N PHE A 205 26.89 16.87 29.40
CA PHE A 205 27.17 18.31 29.51
C PHE A 205 26.56 18.96 30.76
N ILE A 206 25.43 18.47 31.27
CA ILE A 206 24.94 18.87 32.59
C ILE A 206 25.99 18.53 33.66
N PHE A 207 26.51 17.31 33.64
CA PHE A 207 27.53 16.88 34.60
C PHE A 207 28.83 17.67 34.46
N VAL A 208 29.34 17.83 33.23
CA VAL A 208 30.56 18.59 32.95
C VAL A 208 30.40 20.05 33.36
N LYS A 209 29.26 20.68 33.11
CA LYS A 209 28.99 22.05 33.55
C LYS A 209 28.98 22.15 35.08
N ALA A 210 28.40 21.17 35.78
CA ALA A 210 28.37 21.15 37.24
C ALA A 210 29.77 21.02 37.86
N VAL A 211 30.68 20.28 37.23
CA VAL A 211 32.03 20.03 37.76
C VAL A 211 33.06 21.06 37.27
N TYR A 212 33.03 21.42 35.99
CA TYR A 212 34.10 22.18 35.32
C TYR A 212 33.66 23.59 34.87
N SER A 213 32.42 24.00 35.10
CA SER A 213 31.87 25.30 34.68
C SER A 213 32.03 25.62 33.17
N ILE A 214 32.17 24.58 32.34
CA ILE A 214 32.27 24.72 30.87
C ILE A 214 30.94 25.20 30.31
N SER A 215 31.01 26.08 29.31
CA SER A 215 29.82 26.61 28.62
C SER A 215 28.99 25.49 27.99
N PHE A 216 27.67 25.60 28.09
CA PHE A 216 26.74 24.62 27.53
C PHE A 216 26.81 24.56 25.99
N PHE A 217 27.31 25.60 25.31
CA PHE A 217 27.47 25.63 23.86
C PHE A 217 28.46 24.58 23.32
N TRP A 218 29.37 24.05 24.16
CA TRP A 218 30.28 22.98 23.76
C TRP A 218 29.56 21.66 23.43
N THR A 219 28.29 21.51 23.84
CA THR A 219 27.38 20.39 23.47
C THR A 219 27.24 20.23 21.95
N PHE A 220 27.39 21.30 21.17
CA PHE A 220 27.25 21.23 19.71
C PHE A 220 28.37 20.42 19.05
N ILE A 221 29.58 20.38 19.60
CA ILE A 221 30.70 19.64 19.01
C ILE A 221 30.42 18.14 18.90
N PRO A 222 30.10 17.41 19.99
CA PRO A 222 29.76 16.00 19.88
C PRO A 222 28.49 15.75 19.06
N LEU A 223 27.56 16.70 19.05
CA LEU A 223 26.35 16.60 18.23
C LEU A 223 26.69 16.66 16.72
N PHE A 224 27.59 17.55 16.31
CA PHE A 224 28.10 17.60 14.94
C PHE A 224 28.97 16.38 14.60
N LEU A 225 29.77 15.88 15.55
CA LEU A 225 30.55 14.64 15.37
C LEU A 225 29.68 13.39 15.22
N PHE A 226 28.44 13.41 15.73
CA PHE A 226 27.48 12.33 15.52
C PHE A 226 26.87 12.32 14.11
N LEU A 227 26.84 13.46 13.40
CA LEU A 227 26.19 13.56 12.09
C LEU A 227 26.75 12.59 11.04
N PRO A 228 28.09 12.42 10.86
CA PRO A 228 28.60 11.45 9.89
C PRO A 228 28.12 10.01 10.17
N PHE A 229 28.08 9.61 11.45
CA PHE A 229 27.58 8.29 11.84
C PHE A 229 26.09 8.16 11.55
N PHE A 230 25.29 9.16 11.92
CA PHE A 230 23.85 9.19 11.66
C PHE A 230 23.54 9.13 10.16
N LEU A 231 24.27 9.88 9.33
CA LEU A 231 24.10 9.89 7.88
C LEU A 231 24.51 8.55 7.25
N PHE A 232 25.60 7.96 7.72
CA PHE A 232 26.03 6.63 7.28
C PHE A 232 24.97 5.57 7.59
N TYR A 233 24.47 5.55 8.83
CA TYR A 233 23.39 4.65 9.23
C TYR A 233 22.13 4.86 8.39
N SER A 234 21.67 6.11 8.27
CA SER A 234 20.45 6.44 7.53
C SER A 234 20.53 6.05 6.05
N ARG A 235 21.71 6.16 5.43
CA ARG A 235 21.95 5.72 4.05
C ARG A 235 22.05 4.21 3.89
N SER A 236 22.45 3.50 4.94
CA SER A 236 22.56 2.03 4.91
C SER A 236 21.21 1.32 4.96
N ILE A 237 20.15 2.02 5.36
CA ILE A 237 18.80 1.49 5.40
C ILE A 237 18.17 1.63 4.01
N THR A 238 17.92 0.50 3.37
CA THR A 238 17.10 0.41 2.16
C THR A 238 15.66 0.12 2.54
N SER A 239 14.71 0.82 1.90
CA SER A 239 13.28 0.53 2.07
C SER A 239 12.91 -0.73 1.30
N ASP A 240 12.27 -1.69 1.97
CA ASP A 240 11.81 -2.93 1.34
C ASP A 240 10.53 -2.69 0.53
N VAL A 241 9.80 -1.59 0.81
CA VAL A 241 8.55 -1.22 0.13
C VAL A 241 8.75 -1.11 -1.39
N ILE A 242 9.91 -0.62 -1.83
CA ILE A 242 10.24 -0.44 -3.24
C ILE A 242 10.32 -1.79 -3.98
N GLN A 243 10.83 -2.83 -3.32
CA GLN A 243 10.99 -4.15 -3.93
C GLN A 243 9.65 -4.84 -4.22
N HIS A 244 8.61 -4.46 -3.48
CA HIS A 244 7.26 -5.01 -3.62
C HIS A 244 6.35 -4.19 -4.54
N LYS A 245 6.85 -3.11 -5.17
CA LYS A 245 6.13 -2.35 -6.20
C LYS A 245 6.10 -3.06 -7.56
N GLU A 246 6.95 -4.05 -7.79
CA GLU A 246 7.06 -4.76 -9.08
C GLU A 246 6.40 -6.15 -9.02
N PRO A 247 5.67 -6.57 -10.07
CA PRO A 247 5.10 -7.91 -10.12
C PRO A 247 6.21 -8.96 -10.23
N SER A 248 6.18 -9.98 -9.36
CA SER A 248 7.15 -11.07 -9.42
C SER A 248 6.72 -12.12 -10.46
N GLU A 249 7.59 -12.41 -11.44
CA GLU A 249 7.37 -13.49 -12.42
C GLU A 249 7.05 -14.82 -11.75
N LYS A 250 7.71 -15.13 -10.62
CA LYS A 250 7.45 -16.35 -9.85
C LYS A 250 6.00 -16.41 -9.35
N ILE A 251 5.51 -15.30 -8.79
CA ILE A 251 4.15 -15.21 -8.26
C ILE A 251 3.13 -15.29 -9.39
N LEU A 252 3.32 -14.52 -10.47
CA LEU A 252 2.43 -14.55 -11.63
C LEU A 252 2.35 -15.95 -12.24
N SER A 253 3.50 -16.61 -12.44
CA SER A 253 3.57 -17.96 -12.99
C SER A 253 2.86 -18.98 -12.09
N MET A 254 3.07 -18.89 -10.77
CA MET A 254 2.44 -19.80 -9.82
C MET A 254 0.92 -19.57 -9.74
N ALA A 255 0.47 -18.32 -9.67
CA ALA A 255 -0.93 -17.97 -9.69
C ALA A 255 -1.61 -18.44 -10.98
N SER A 256 -0.95 -18.28 -12.13
CA SER A 256 -1.39 -18.81 -13.43
C SER A 256 -1.54 -20.33 -13.42
N MET A 257 -0.57 -21.08 -12.88
CA MET A 257 -0.64 -22.55 -12.79
C MET A 257 -1.77 -23.02 -11.85
N ILE A 258 -1.94 -22.37 -10.70
CA ILE A 258 -2.99 -22.70 -9.72
C ILE A 258 -4.37 -22.48 -10.34
N THR A 259 -4.58 -21.31 -10.93
CA THR A 259 -5.89 -20.89 -11.48
C THR A 259 -6.14 -21.41 -12.89
N LYS A 260 -5.12 -21.94 -13.55
CA LYS A 260 -5.13 -22.43 -14.94
C LYS A 260 -5.51 -21.36 -15.96
N VAL A 261 -5.11 -20.12 -15.70
CA VAL A 261 -5.35 -18.97 -16.57
C VAL A 261 -4.04 -18.50 -17.20
N ASN A 262 -4.11 -17.84 -18.35
CA ASN A 262 -2.96 -17.24 -19.02
C ASN A 262 -2.92 -15.71 -18.91
N ARG A 263 -3.95 -15.09 -18.33
CA ARG A 263 -4.02 -13.66 -18.09
C ARG A 263 -4.23 -13.34 -16.61
N ILE A 264 -3.52 -12.34 -16.12
CA ILE A 264 -3.62 -11.84 -14.77
C ILE A 264 -3.76 -10.32 -14.79
N VAL A 265 -4.79 -9.80 -14.12
CA VAL A 265 -5.00 -8.37 -13.92
C VAL A 265 -4.75 -8.05 -12.45
N TYR A 266 -3.68 -7.30 -12.19
CA TYR A 266 -3.32 -6.77 -10.87
C TYR A 266 -3.58 -5.26 -10.78
N GLY A 267 -3.58 -4.74 -9.57
CA GLY A 267 -3.62 -3.31 -9.28
C GLY A 267 -2.46 -2.94 -8.34
N HIS A 268 -2.79 -2.29 -7.23
CA HIS A 268 -1.90 -1.96 -6.10
C HIS A 268 -0.80 -0.92 -6.39
N THR A 269 -0.01 -1.10 -7.45
CA THR A 269 1.20 -0.28 -7.72
C THR A 269 0.89 1.10 -8.28
N HIS A 270 -0.34 1.31 -8.77
CA HIS A 270 -0.79 2.51 -9.47
C HIS A 270 -0.02 2.81 -10.77
N VAL A 271 0.81 1.87 -11.24
CA VAL A 271 1.55 1.99 -12.50
C VAL A 271 0.80 1.22 -13.57
N VAL A 272 0.37 1.92 -14.61
CA VAL A 272 -0.34 1.33 -15.75
C VAL A 272 0.58 0.39 -16.54
N ARG A 273 0.13 -0.85 -16.79
CA ARG A 273 0.93 -1.86 -17.50
C ARG A 273 0.11 -2.76 -18.40
N HIS A 274 0.73 -3.22 -19.47
CA HIS A 274 0.26 -4.32 -20.32
C HIS A 274 1.49 -5.00 -20.94
N GLU A 275 1.85 -6.15 -20.40
CA GLU A 275 3.10 -6.83 -20.74
C GLU A 275 2.94 -8.36 -20.66
N ILE A 276 3.85 -9.08 -21.31
CA ILE A 276 3.96 -10.53 -21.17
C ILE A 276 5.14 -10.82 -20.25
N ILE A 277 4.88 -11.47 -19.11
CA ILE A 277 5.91 -11.89 -18.16
C ILE A 277 5.92 -13.43 -18.16
N GLY A 278 7.01 -14.01 -18.66
CA GLY A 278 7.08 -15.44 -18.93
C GLY A 278 5.97 -15.88 -19.90
N ASN A 279 5.05 -16.72 -19.41
CA ASN A 279 3.90 -17.20 -20.18
C ASN A 279 2.56 -16.51 -19.81
N VAL A 280 2.61 -15.45 -19.00
CA VAL A 280 1.42 -14.77 -18.46
C VAL A 280 1.27 -13.38 -19.07
N GLU A 281 0.08 -13.10 -19.59
CA GLU A 281 -0.33 -11.74 -19.94
C GLU A 281 -0.69 -10.99 -18.66
N HIS A 282 0.14 -10.04 -18.27
CA HIS A 282 -0.05 -9.22 -17.08
C HIS A 282 -0.56 -7.82 -17.46
N LEU A 283 -1.65 -7.40 -16.83
CA LEU A 283 -2.16 -6.04 -16.95
C LEU A 283 -2.28 -5.38 -15.58
N ASN A 284 -2.00 -4.09 -15.53
CA ASN A 284 -2.26 -3.27 -14.36
C ASN A 284 -3.08 -2.03 -14.76
N SER A 285 -4.25 -1.86 -14.13
CA SER A 285 -5.14 -0.75 -14.44
C SER A 285 -4.62 0.60 -13.95
N GLY A 286 -3.53 0.67 -13.17
CA GLY A 286 -3.09 1.92 -12.56
C GLY A 286 -4.06 2.39 -11.47
N THR A 287 -4.39 3.68 -11.46
CA THR A 287 -5.25 4.28 -10.42
C THR A 287 -6.41 5.10 -10.99
N TRP A 288 -7.54 5.04 -10.28
CA TRP A 288 -8.69 5.95 -10.45
C TRP A 288 -8.74 7.03 -9.37
N SER A 289 -7.88 6.94 -8.37
CA SER A 289 -7.83 7.94 -7.31
C SER A 289 -7.30 9.26 -7.85
N PRO A 290 -7.86 10.40 -7.44
CA PRO A 290 -7.30 11.70 -7.76
C PRO A 290 -5.89 11.81 -7.17
N ALA A 291 -4.94 12.27 -7.97
CA ALA A 291 -3.57 12.51 -7.56
C ALA A 291 -3.07 13.79 -8.23
N PHE A 292 -2.22 14.54 -7.53
CA PHE A 292 -1.69 15.83 -7.96
C PHE A 292 -0.18 15.87 -7.86
N LEU A 293 0.48 16.56 -8.80
CA LEU A 293 1.93 16.73 -8.80
C LEU A 293 2.40 17.74 -7.74
N ASP A 294 1.52 18.64 -7.33
CA ASP A 294 1.76 19.75 -6.42
C ASP A 294 0.92 19.66 -5.12
N VAL A 295 1.32 20.43 -4.11
CA VAL A 295 0.68 20.45 -2.78
C VAL A 295 -0.63 21.23 -2.79
N GLU A 296 -0.73 22.24 -3.65
CA GLU A 296 -1.93 23.03 -3.85
C GLU A 296 -3.04 22.30 -4.61
N CYS A 297 -2.77 21.09 -5.12
CA CYS A 297 -3.68 20.27 -5.90
C CYS A 297 -4.17 20.97 -7.20
N GLU A 298 -3.30 21.75 -7.85
CA GLU A 298 -3.60 22.45 -9.10
C GLU A 298 -3.26 21.62 -10.35
N GLN A 299 -2.32 20.66 -10.24
CA GLN A 299 -1.80 19.87 -11.35
C GLN A 299 -2.17 18.39 -11.23
N PRO A 300 -3.34 17.95 -11.74
CA PRO A 300 -3.78 16.56 -11.65
C PRO A 300 -2.97 15.64 -12.57
N ILE A 301 -2.75 14.40 -12.13
CA ILE A 301 -2.08 13.33 -12.91
C ILE A 301 -3.07 12.64 -13.88
N ASP A 302 -4.38 12.84 -13.68
CA ASP A 302 -5.54 12.40 -14.50
C ASP A 302 -5.37 11.07 -15.27
N GLN A 303 -5.02 9.99 -14.57
CA GLN A 303 -4.82 8.68 -15.19
C GLN A 303 -6.14 7.98 -15.53
N LYS A 304 -7.10 7.89 -14.60
CA LYS A 304 -8.44 7.28 -14.78
C LYS A 304 -8.43 6.07 -15.74
N THR A 305 -7.54 5.11 -15.47
CA THR A 305 -7.24 4.00 -16.36
C THR A 305 -7.93 2.72 -15.94
N PHE A 306 -8.42 1.93 -16.89
CA PHE A 306 -9.11 0.67 -16.62
C PHE A 306 -8.74 -0.40 -17.63
N VAL A 307 -8.87 -1.66 -17.21
CA VAL A 307 -8.71 -2.82 -18.10
C VAL A 307 -10.06 -3.16 -18.70
N TRP A 308 -10.12 -3.25 -20.02
CA TRP A 308 -11.29 -3.71 -20.74
C TRP A 308 -11.00 -5.08 -21.34
N ILE A 309 -11.80 -6.08 -20.96
CA ILE A 309 -11.74 -7.44 -21.50
C ILE A 309 -12.95 -7.65 -22.38
N SER A 310 -12.71 -7.90 -23.66
CA SER A 310 -13.75 -8.00 -24.70
C SER A 310 -13.65 -9.30 -25.50
N PRO A 311 -14.75 -9.75 -26.14
CA PRO A 311 -14.69 -10.87 -27.09
C PRO A 311 -13.68 -10.58 -28.20
N GLY A 312 -12.75 -11.52 -28.44
CA GLY A 312 -11.78 -11.45 -29.53
C GLY A 312 -12.06 -12.47 -30.63
N TYR A 313 -11.08 -12.66 -31.52
CA TYR A 313 -11.18 -13.61 -32.63
C TYR A 313 -11.04 -15.07 -32.15
N LYS A 314 -11.88 -15.99 -32.66
CA LYS A 314 -11.85 -17.43 -32.34
C LYS A 314 -11.88 -17.77 -30.84
N VAL A 315 -12.87 -17.24 -30.12
CA VAL A 315 -13.20 -17.59 -28.71
C VAL A 315 -12.26 -17.01 -27.64
N GLN A 316 -11.05 -16.59 -28.00
CA GLN A 316 -10.13 -15.96 -27.05
C GLN A 316 -10.52 -14.50 -26.79
N ARG A 317 -10.67 -14.12 -25.52
CA ARG A 317 -10.93 -12.73 -25.14
C ARG A 317 -9.66 -11.89 -25.26
N GLU A 318 -9.79 -10.66 -25.75
CA GLU A 318 -8.72 -9.67 -25.76
C GLU A 318 -8.85 -8.76 -24.54
N ALA A 319 -7.72 -8.45 -23.90
CA ALA A 319 -7.65 -7.46 -22.83
C ALA A 319 -6.78 -6.28 -23.27
N ARG A 320 -7.24 -5.06 -23.00
CA ARG A 320 -6.50 -3.83 -23.30
C ARG A 320 -6.68 -2.84 -22.16
N VAL A 321 -5.71 -1.95 -22.01
CA VAL A 321 -5.79 -0.86 -21.03
C VAL A 321 -6.25 0.42 -21.71
N TYR A 322 -7.26 1.06 -21.13
CA TYR A 322 -7.84 2.31 -21.59
C TYR A 322 -7.69 3.39 -20.52
N GLN A 323 -7.53 4.63 -20.96
CA GLN A 323 -7.64 5.85 -20.16
C GLN A 323 -8.96 6.52 -20.47
N PHE A 324 -9.73 6.87 -19.44
CA PHE A 324 -10.94 7.66 -19.63
C PHE A 324 -10.62 9.15 -19.63
N LYS A 325 -10.65 9.77 -20.81
CA LYS A 325 -10.33 11.19 -21.01
C LYS A 325 -11.41 11.86 -21.85
N GLU A 326 -11.86 13.04 -21.43
CA GLU A 326 -12.86 13.85 -22.17
C GLU A 326 -14.14 13.07 -22.52
N GLY A 327 -14.59 12.20 -21.61
CA GLY A 327 -15.81 11.40 -21.81
C GLY A 327 -15.64 10.18 -22.73
N LYS A 328 -14.42 9.86 -23.18
CA LYS A 328 -14.14 8.75 -24.09
C LYS A 328 -13.01 7.85 -23.58
N PRO A 329 -13.07 6.54 -23.84
CA PRO A 329 -11.95 5.64 -23.59
C PRO A 329 -10.92 5.76 -24.71
N ILE A 330 -9.64 5.96 -24.34
CA ILE A 330 -8.49 6.02 -25.24
C ILE A 330 -7.55 4.87 -24.88
N GLU A 331 -7.15 4.05 -25.85
CA GLU A 331 -6.23 2.92 -25.60
C GLU A 331 -4.84 3.44 -25.21
N VAL A 332 -4.31 2.98 -24.08
CA VAL A 332 -3.02 3.44 -23.54
C VAL A 332 -1.85 2.88 -24.35
N PHE A 333 -1.94 1.61 -24.73
CA PHE A 333 -0.89 0.88 -25.46
C PHE A 333 -1.36 0.56 -26.89
N SER A 334 -1.50 1.58 -27.74
CA SER A 334 -1.86 1.32 -29.14
C SER A 334 -0.74 0.52 -29.85
N THR A 335 -1.13 -0.42 -30.71
CA THR A 335 -0.20 -1.25 -31.50
C THR A 335 0.77 -0.46 -32.39
N ALA A 336 0.53 0.84 -32.59
CA ALA A 336 1.40 1.75 -33.34
C ALA A 336 2.69 2.15 -32.59
N SER A 337 2.82 1.84 -31.29
CA SER A 337 4.04 2.10 -30.50
C SER A 337 4.80 0.85 -30.07
N LYS A 338 4.72 -0.25 -30.84
CA LYS A 338 5.67 -1.39 -30.74
C LYS A 338 7.09 -1.01 -31.22
N LYS A 339 7.63 0.13 -30.76
CA LYS A 339 9.06 0.44 -30.82
C LYS A 339 9.62 0.34 -29.41
N ARG A 340 10.23 -0.82 -29.16
CA ARG A 340 11.36 -1.08 -28.25
C ARG A 340 11.29 -0.38 -26.89
N PHE A 341 10.96 -1.16 -25.87
CA PHE A 341 11.73 -1.12 -24.63
C PHE A 341 12.82 -2.18 -24.72
#